data_AF-A0A6J1ND55-F1
#
_entry.id   AF-A0A6J1ND55-F1
#
_cell.length_a   1.000
_cell.length_b   1.000
_cell.length_c   1.000
_cell.angle_alpha   90.00
_cell.angle_beta   90.00
_cell.angle_gamma   90.00
#
_symmetry.space_group_name_H-M   'P 1'
#
loop_
_entity.id
_entity.type
_entity.pdbx_description
1 polymer ?
#
loop_
_entity_poly.entity_id
_entity_poly.type
_entity_poly.pdbx_seq_one_letter_code
_entity_poly.pdbx_strand_id
1 'polypeptide(L)'
;MEKELDKVVEEIMSTTNVAGCLVADHQGLCLASKGTAHVDSAGLIVAISEQACKIEPNLKPPTVCLETDNKQCLIQRHGTITGAVFKQKGVA
;
A
#
# COMPACT_ATOMS: atom_id res chain seq x y z
N MET A 1 -18.85 6.52 -7.09
CA MET A 1 -17.49 6.95 -6.73
C MET A 1 -16.73 5.81 -6.06
N GLU A 2 -17.30 5.12 -5.07
CA GLU A 2 -16.66 3.93 -4.46
C GLU A 2 -16.54 2.72 -5.40
N LYS A 3 -17.51 2.52 -6.31
CA LYS A 3 -17.51 1.40 -7.27
C LYS A 3 -16.24 1.29 -8.13
N GLU A 4 -15.63 2.42 -8.49
CA GLU A 4 -14.39 2.41 -9.27
C GLU A 4 -13.19 2.00 -8.41
N LEU A 5 -13.13 2.48 -7.17
CA LEU A 5 -12.11 2.08 -6.21
C LEU A 5 -12.23 0.59 -5.87
N ASP A 6 -13.45 0.09 -5.64
CA ASP A 6 -13.72 -1.33 -5.40
C ASP A 6 -13.23 -2.20 -6.56
N LYS A 7 -13.49 -1.77 -7.80
CA LYS A 7 -13.02 -2.47 -9.00
C LYS A 7 -11.48 -2.53 -9.04
N VAL A 8 -10.79 -1.42 -8.78
CA VAL A 8 -9.32 -1.39 -8.73
C VAL A 8 -8.78 -2.28 -7.63
N VAL A 9 -9.41 -2.26 -6.44
CA VAL A 9 -9.04 -3.13 -5.31
C VAL A 9 -9.22 -4.60 -5.68
N GLU A 10 -10.29 -4.96 -6.37
CA GLU A 10 -10.52 -6.32 -6.87
C GLU A 10 -9.49 -6.74 -7.91
N GLU A 11 -9.14 -5.85 -8.84
CA GLU A 11 -8.06 -6.09 -9.81
C GLU A 11 -6.70 -6.33 -9.11
N ILE A 12 -6.37 -5.55 -8.08
CA ILE A 12 -5.16 -5.76 -7.27
C ILE A 12 -5.19 -7.13 -6.58
N MET A 13 -6.30 -7.48 -5.95
CA MET A 13 -6.47 -8.77 -5.27
C MET A 13 -6.46 -9.97 -6.22
N SER A 14 -6.77 -9.76 -7.51
CA SER A 14 -6.68 -10.80 -8.54
C SER A 14 -5.24 -11.07 -9.02
N THR A 15 -4.29 -10.20 -8.67
CA THR A 15 -2.88 -10.34 -9.06
C THR A 15 -2.23 -11.49 -8.29
N THR A 16 -1.45 -12.32 -8.99
CA THR A 16 -0.75 -13.46 -8.38
C THR A 16 0.14 -13.03 -7.21
N ASN A 17 0.14 -13.84 -6.16
CA ASN A 17 0.89 -13.63 -4.91
C ASN A 17 0.46 -12.41 -4.08
N VAL A 18 -0.60 -11.69 -4.44
CA VAL A 18 -1.18 -10.64 -3.59
C VAL A 18 -2.07 -11.28 -2.53
N ALA A 19 -1.73 -11.05 -1.26
CA ALA A 19 -2.51 -11.50 -0.12
C ALA A 19 -3.39 -10.39 0.47
N GLY A 20 -3.18 -9.13 0.11
CA GLY A 20 -3.96 -8.01 0.60
C GLY A 20 -3.54 -6.68 -0.01
N CYS A 21 -4.40 -5.68 0.10
CA CYS A 21 -4.09 -4.30 -0.26
C CYS A 21 -4.83 -3.31 0.64
N LEU A 22 -4.25 -2.13 0.80
CA LEU A 22 -4.82 -1.03 1.56
C LEU A 22 -4.59 0.27 0.81
N VAL A 23 -5.59 1.15 0.82
CA VAL A 23 -5.52 2.49 0.25
C VAL A 23 -5.93 3.47 1.33
N ALA A 24 -5.11 4.51 1.53
CA ALA A 24 -5.33 5.55 2.51
C ALA A 24 -5.15 6.95 1.90
N ASP A 25 -5.81 7.94 2.48
CA ASP A 25 -5.59 9.35 2.13
C ASP A 25 -4.36 9.93 2.86
N HIS A 26 -4.08 11.21 2.61
CA HIS A 26 -2.95 11.93 3.21
C HIS A 26 -3.05 12.12 4.73
N GLN A 27 -4.23 11.92 5.33
CA GLN A 27 -4.42 12.01 6.79
C GLN A 27 -4.24 10.65 7.48
N GLY A 28 -4.02 9.57 6.72
CA GLY A 28 -3.95 8.23 7.26
C GLY A 28 -5.32 7.57 7.42
N LEU A 29 -6.39 8.11 6.84
CA LEU A 29 -7.70 7.50 6.87
C LEU A 29 -7.80 6.41 5.81
N CYS A 30 -8.30 5.24 6.22
CA CYS A 30 -8.48 4.11 5.34
C CYS A 30 -9.63 4.38 4.35
N LEU A 31 -9.32 4.35 3.06
CA LEU A 31 -10.30 4.45 1.96
C LEU A 31 -10.75 3.07 1.48
N ALA A 32 -9.84 2.10 1.45
CA ALA A 32 -10.14 0.72 1.11
C ALA A 32 -9.15 -0.25 1.76
N SER A 33 -9.62 -1.43 2.17
CA SER A 33 -8.77 -2.51 2.68
C SER A 33 -9.36 -3.85 2.29
N LYS A 34 -8.53 -4.79 1.81
CA LYS A 34 -8.97 -6.13 1.42
C LYS A 34 -7.89 -7.19 1.70
N GLY A 35 -8.34 -8.43 1.88
CA GLY A 35 -7.46 -9.57 2.18
C GLY A 35 -6.83 -9.46 3.57
N THR A 36 -5.52 -9.67 3.65
CA THR A 36 -4.73 -9.64 4.90
C THR A 36 -4.40 -8.23 5.40
N ALA A 37 -4.75 -7.19 4.63
CA ALA A 37 -4.54 -5.82 5.04
C ALA A 37 -5.56 -5.39 6.10
N HIS A 38 -5.07 -4.86 7.23
CA HIS A 38 -5.90 -4.39 8.33
C HIS A 38 -6.05 -2.86 8.28
N VAL A 39 -7.28 -2.36 8.48
CA VAL A 39 -7.62 -0.93 8.39
C VAL A 39 -6.78 -0.04 9.30
N ASP A 40 -6.39 -0.53 10.48
CA ASP A 40 -5.55 0.18 11.44
C ASP A 40 -4.13 0.48 10.92
N SER A 41 -3.70 -0.20 9.85
CA SER A 41 -2.40 0.04 9.23
C SER A 41 -2.37 1.30 8.36
N ALA A 42 -3.52 1.94 8.08
CA ALA A 42 -3.64 3.07 7.17
C ALA A 42 -2.74 4.26 7.57
N GLY A 43 -2.80 4.67 8.84
CA GLY A 43 -1.94 5.74 9.34
C GLY A 43 -0.45 5.40 9.28
N LEU A 44 -0.10 4.13 9.54
CA LEU A 44 1.29 3.66 9.50
C LEU A 44 1.87 3.71 8.09
N ILE A 45 1.13 3.23 7.07
CA ILE A 45 1.64 3.23 5.69
C ILE A 45 1.85 4.65 5.17
N VAL A 46 0.97 5.59 5.53
CA VAL A 46 1.08 7.00 5.16
C VAL A 46 2.28 7.62 5.85
N ALA A 47 2.43 7.43 7.16
CA ALA A 47 3.57 7.94 7.91
C ALA A 47 4.91 7.42 7.36
N ILE A 48 5.00 6.12 7.03
CA ILE A 48 6.20 5.53 6.43
C ILE A 48 6.52 6.19 5.09
N SER A 49 5.53 6.33 4.21
CA SER A 49 5.73 6.97 2.91
C SER A 49 6.16 8.43 3.06
N GLU A 50 5.58 9.17 4.01
CA GLU A 50 5.96 10.55 4.30
C GLU A 50 7.39 10.70 4.79
N GLN A 51 7.84 9.81 5.69
CA GLN A 51 9.24 9.83 6.11
C GLN A 51 10.18 9.47 4.95
N ALA A 52 9.80 8.52 4.10
CA ALA A 52 10.60 8.14 2.94
C ALA A 52 10.75 9.29 1.93
N CYS A 53 9.69 10.09 1.71
CA CYS A 53 9.77 11.29 0.86
C CYS A 53 10.74 12.35 1.40
N LYS A 54 11.01 12.40 2.71
CA LYS A 54 11.95 13.38 3.30
C LYS A 54 13.41 13.03 3.06
N ILE A 55 13.73 11.79 2.67
CA ILE A 55 15.09 11.37 2.36
C ILE A 55 15.60 12.11 1.11
N GLU A 56 14.74 12.22 0.10
CA GLU A 56 15.02 12.93 -1.17
C GLU A 56 13.82 13.82 -1.55
N PRO A 57 13.67 15.02 -0.95
CA PRO A 57 12.45 15.84 -1.07
C PRO A 57 12.12 16.34 -2.49
N ASN A 58 13.13 16.41 -3.37
CA ASN A 58 12.99 16.98 -4.72
C ASN A 58 12.70 15.93 -5.79
N LEU A 59 12.53 14.66 -5.40
CA LEU A 59 12.24 13.56 -6.30
C LEU A 59 10.79 13.07 -6.16
N LYS A 60 10.39 12.21 -7.09
CA LYS A 60 9.08 11.53 -7.01
C LYS A 60 9.03 10.67 -5.74
N PRO A 61 7.86 10.52 -5.10
CA PRO A 61 7.70 9.66 -3.93
C PRO A 61 8.27 8.26 -4.19
N PRO A 62 9.18 7.76 -3.34
CA PRO A 62 9.77 6.45 -3.54
C PRO A 62 8.77 5.33 -3.24
N THR A 63 9.02 4.16 -3.81
CA THR A 63 8.35 2.92 -3.38
C THR A 63 9.11 2.37 -2.18
N VAL A 64 8.44 2.25 -1.04
CA VAL A 64 9.00 1.63 0.17
C VAL A 64 8.69 0.14 0.14
N CYS A 65 9.70 -0.69 0.33
CA CYS A 65 9.57 -2.14 0.41
C CYS A 65 9.92 -2.61 1.82
N LEU A 66 8.91 -3.11 2.55
CA LEU A 66 9.11 -3.82 3.80
C LEU A 66 9.16 -5.31 3.50
N GLU A 67 10.23 -5.98 3.91
CA GLU A 67 10.47 -7.37 3.55
C GLU A 67 10.74 -8.22 4.78
N THR A 68 10.18 -9.43 4.75
CA THR A 68 10.45 -10.52 5.69
C THR A 68 10.79 -11.77 4.87
N ASP A 69 11.16 -12.86 5.54
CA ASP A 69 11.55 -14.12 4.89
C ASP A 69 10.56 -14.56 3.80
N ASN A 70 9.26 -14.54 4.12
CA ASN A 70 8.21 -15.11 3.26
C ASN A 70 7.18 -14.07 2.78
N LYS A 71 7.28 -12.80 3.18
CA LYS A 71 6.29 -11.76 2.86
C LYS A 71 6.95 -10.45 2.48
N GLN A 72 6.26 -9.68 1.65
CA GLN A 72 6.68 -8.35 1.22
C GLN A 72 5.48 -7.39 1.31
N CYS A 73 5.71 -6.16 1.75
CA CYS A 73 4.75 -5.07 1.68
C CYS A 73 5.35 -3.93 0.88
N LEU A 74 4.70 -3.58 -0.23
CA LEU A 74 5.09 -2.47 -1.09
C LEU A 74 4.18 -1.28 -0.79
N ILE A 75 4.75 -0.15 -0.38
CA ILE A 75 4.03 1.08 -0.07
C ILE A 75 4.45 2.13 -1.10
N GLN A 76 3.48 2.78 -1.73
CA GLN A 76 3.73 3.85 -2.69
C GLN A 76 2.70 4.95 -2.55
N ARG A 77 3.17 6.20 -2.66
CA ARG A 77 2.33 7.39 -2.64
C ARG A 77 2.24 8.02 -4.02
N HIS A 78 1.04 8.44 -4.38
CA HIS A 78 0.76 9.22 -5.57
C HIS A 78 -0.15 10.41 -5.21
N GLY A 79 0.42 11.62 -5.20
CA GLY A 79 -0.28 12.83 -4.77
C GLY A 79 -0.69 12.75 -3.30
N THR A 80 -2.00 12.73 -3.05
CA THR A 80 -2.61 12.66 -1.72
C THR A 80 -3.05 11.27 -1.31
N ILE A 81 -2.81 10.24 -2.14
CA ILE A 81 -3.20 8.85 -1.88
C ILE A 81 -1.96 8.00 -1.65
N THR A 82 -2.02 7.14 -0.64
CA THR A 82 -0.99 6.15 -0.36
C THR A 82 -1.60 4.76 -0.45
N GLY A 83 -0.99 3.90 -1.26
CA GLY A 83 -1.37 2.49 -1.41
C GLY A 83 -0.33 1.57 -0.80
N ALA A 84 -0.78 0.45 -0.25
CA ALA A 84 0.05 -0.65 0.19
C ALA A 84 -0.44 -1.97 -0.42
N VAL A 85 0.48 -2.80 -0.90
CA VAL A 85 0.19 -4.14 -1.42
C VAL A 85 1.01 -5.16 -0.63
N PHE A 86 0.31 -6.12 -0.04
CA PHE A 86 0.88 -7.21 0.74
C PHE A 86 0.99 -8.44 -0.15
N LYS A 87 2.22 -8.93 -0.34
CA LYS A 87 2.54 -10.08 -1.19
C LYS A 87 3.15 -11.20 -0.36
N GLN A 88 2.90 -12.44 -0.78
CA GLN A 88 3.72 -13.57 -0.37
C GLN A 88 4.89 -13.70 -1.33
N LYS A 89 6.10 -13.92 -0.81
CA LYS A 89 7.20 -14.38 -1.66
C LYS A 89 6.91 -15.83 -2.03
N GLY A 90 6.83 -16.11 -3.32
CA GLY A 90 6.78 -17.50 -3.78
C GLY A 90 8.00 -18.24 -3.24
N VAL A 91 7.80 -19.46 -2.74
CA VAL A 91 8.91 -20.37 -2.45
C VAL A 91 9.64 -20.60 -3.77
N ALA A 92 10.91 -20.22 -3.83
CA ALA A 92 11.78 -20.50 -4.98
C ALA A 92 12.03 -22.01 -5.11
#